data_AF-A0A257JBG8-F1
#
_entry.id   AF-A0A257JBG8-F1
#
_cell.length_a   1.000
_cell.length_b   1.000
_cell.length_c   1.000
_cell.angle_alpha   90.00
_cell.angle_beta   90.00
_cell.angle_gamma   90.00
#
_symmetry.space_group_name_H-M   'P 1'
#
loop_
_entity.id
_entity.type
_entity.pdbx_description
1 polymer ?
#
loop_
_entity_poly.entity_id
_entity_poly.type
_entity_poly.pdbx_seq_one_letter_code
_entity_poly.pdbx_strand_id
1 'polypeptide(L)'
;QLPDALVGQLHCQGRVLRVTMADDARVQLLLEDYGFFAQDVARFCQLLDGLVVLRGREVVQRWQAQAQAGDWAGVFAAMMAEHYDPLYNRSIDRHFAGFAQAAELPLADGQPDTLRAAARAVLAG
;
A
#
# COMPACT_ATOMS: atom_id res chain seq x y z
N GLN A 1 -22.74 -1.19 3.12
CA GLN A 1 -21.92 -2.41 3.37
C GLN A 1 -22.40 -3.51 2.44
N LEU A 2 -21.51 -4.40 1.97
CA LEU A 2 -21.87 -5.55 1.13
C LEU A 2 -22.43 -6.69 2.00
N PRO A 3 -23.33 -7.56 1.48
CA PRO A 3 -23.80 -8.72 2.22
C PRO A 3 -22.69 -9.74 2.51
N ASP A 4 -22.66 -10.31 3.71
CA ASP A 4 -21.63 -11.29 4.13
C ASP A 4 -21.59 -12.52 3.21
N ALA A 5 -22.75 -12.96 2.73
CA ALA A 5 -22.85 -14.08 1.78
C ALA A 5 -22.13 -13.78 0.46
N LEU A 6 -22.18 -12.54 -0.02
CA LEU A 6 -21.46 -12.13 -1.24
C LEU A 6 -19.95 -12.06 -0.98
N VAL A 7 -19.53 -11.49 0.15
CA VAL A 7 -18.12 -11.42 0.53
C VAL A 7 -17.51 -12.82 0.65
N GLY A 8 -18.21 -13.75 1.30
CA GLY A 8 -17.79 -15.15 1.40
C GLY A 8 -17.64 -15.82 0.03
N GLN A 9 -18.57 -15.57 -0.89
CA GLN A 9 -18.47 -16.08 -2.26
C GLN A 9 -17.27 -15.50 -3.02
N LEU A 10 -17.02 -14.19 -2.89
CA LEU A 10 -15.86 -13.55 -3.51
C LEU A 10 -14.54 -14.13 -2.99
N HIS A 11 -14.44 -14.39 -1.68
CA HIS A 11 -13.25 -14.98 -1.07
C HIS A 11 -13.00 -16.43 -1.49
N CYS A 12 -14.06 -17.23 -1.63
CA CYS A 12 -13.95 -18.67 -1.93
C CYS A 12 -13.88 -19.00 -3.42
N GLN A 13 -14.58 -18.24 -4.27
CA GLN A 13 -14.78 -18.57 -5.69
C GLN A 13 -14.28 -17.49 -6.65
N GLY A 14 -13.91 -16.31 -6.14
CA GLY A 14 -13.41 -15.23 -6.98
C GLY A 14 -12.09 -15.56 -7.67
N ARG A 15 -11.92 -15.08 -8.91
CA ARG A 15 -10.62 -15.07 -9.57
C ARG A 15 -9.72 -14.04 -8.88
N VAL A 16 -8.72 -14.51 -8.15
CA VAL A 16 -7.75 -13.65 -7.46
C VAL A 16 -6.63 -13.28 -8.44
N LEU A 17 -6.31 -11.99 -8.50
CA LEU A 17 -5.16 -11.45 -9.24
C LEU A 17 -4.25 -10.72 -8.27
N ARG A 18 -2.94 -10.92 -8.42
CA ARG A 18 -1.94 -10.23 -7.61
C ARG A 18 -1.43 -9.01 -8.36
N VAL A 19 -1.95 -7.84 -8.04
CA VAL A 19 -1.46 -6.57 -8.61
C VAL A 19 -0.11 -6.25 -7.99
N THR A 20 0.90 -6.08 -8.82
CA THR A 20 2.26 -5.73 -8.39
C THR A 20 2.72 -4.45 -9.08
N MET A 21 3.60 -3.71 -8.41
CA MET A 21 4.20 -2.47 -8.92
C MET A 21 5.56 -2.32 -8.25
N ALA A 22 6.54 -1.77 -8.96
CA ALA A 22 7.85 -1.48 -8.39
C ALA A 22 7.74 -0.47 -7.24
N ASP A 23 8.58 -0.61 -6.21
CA ASP A 23 8.47 0.19 -4.98
C ASP A 23 8.67 1.69 -5.24
N ASP A 24 9.52 2.06 -6.20
CA ASP A 24 9.72 3.45 -6.62
C ASP A 24 8.44 4.05 -7.22
N ALA A 25 7.74 3.31 -8.09
CA ALA A 25 6.47 3.74 -8.66
C ALA A 25 5.35 3.82 -7.60
N ARG A 26 5.36 2.91 -6.61
CA ARG A 26 4.44 2.97 -5.45
C ARG A 26 4.72 4.22 -4.60
N VAL A 27 5.99 4.53 -4.33
CA VAL A 27 6.39 5.75 -3.60
C VAL A 27 6.00 7.00 -4.37
N GLN A 28 6.20 7.01 -5.69
CA GLN A 28 5.80 8.13 -6.54
C GLN A 28 4.29 8.43 -6.42
N LEU A 29 3.45 7.38 -6.43
CA LEU A 29 2.01 7.53 -6.21
C LEU A 29 1.72 8.12 -4.82
N LEU A 30 2.41 7.67 -3.78
CA LEU A 30 2.26 8.22 -2.43
C LEU A 30 2.69 9.69 -2.35
N LEU A 31 3.73 10.09 -3.08
CA LEU A 31 4.15 11.49 -3.15
C LEU A 31 3.10 12.36 -3.84
N GLU A 32 2.46 11.86 -4.89
CA GLU A 32 1.38 12.56 -5.60
C GLU A 32 0.15 12.74 -4.71
N ASP A 33 -0.28 11.68 -4.01
CA ASP A 33 -1.51 11.71 -3.20
C ASP A 33 -1.32 12.32 -1.80
N TYR A 34 -0.14 12.14 -1.20
CA TYR A 34 0.14 12.49 0.20
C TYR A 34 1.29 13.48 0.38
N GLY A 35 1.90 13.98 -0.70
CA GLY A 35 2.98 14.97 -0.64
C GLY A 35 2.59 16.27 0.07
N PHE A 36 1.29 16.54 0.24
CA PHE A 36 0.79 17.67 1.03
C PHE A 36 1.26 17.65 2.50
N PHE A 37 1.67 16.50 3.05
CA PHE A 37 2.25 16.44 4.39
C PHE A 37 3.55 17.28 4.52
N ALA A 38 4.23 17.57 3.41
CA ALA A 38 5.36 18.50 3.37
C ALA A 38 5.01 19.92 3.84
N GLN A 39 3.72 20.29 3.79
CA GLN A 39 3.25 21.62 4.21
C GLN A 39 3.11 21.74 5.73
N ASP A 40 3.01 20.62 6.45
CA ASP A 40 2.90 20.58 7.92
C ASP A 40 3.58 19.31 8.47
N VAL A 41 4.92 19.34 8.48
CA VAL A 41 5.77 18.26 8.98
C VAL A 41 5.47 17.94 10.44
N ALA A 42 5.13 18.94 11.25
CA ALA A 42 4.85 18.76 12.67
C ALA A 42 3.59 17.91 12.88
N ARG A 43 2.52 18.21 12.13
CA ARG A 43 1.30 17.40 12.12
C ARG A 43 1.57 15.97 11.66
N PHE A 44 2.39 15.78 10.61
CA PHE A 44 2.76 14.44 10.16
C PHE A 44 3.49 13.66 11.27
N CYS A 45 4.46 14.27 11.94
CA CYS A 45 5.19 13.64 13.04
C CYS A 45 4.26 13.23 14.20
N GLN A 46 3.28 14.07 14.55
CA GLN A 46 2.27 13.76 15.57
C GLN A 46 1.41 12.55 15.19
N LEU A 47 1.07 12.38 13.92
CA LEU A 47 0.36 11.18 13.45
C LEU A 47 1.22 9.93 13.62
N LEU A 48 2.53 10.02 13.37
CA LEU A 48 3.46 8.90 13.54
C LEU A 48 3.61 8.46 15.00
N ASP A 49 3.39 9.34 15.98
CA ASP A 49 3.44 8.98 17.40
C ASP A 49 2.44 7.85 17.74
N GLY A 50 1.30 7.80 17.05
CA GLY A 50 0.31 6.73 17.20
C GLY A 50 0.85 5.33 16.81
N LEU A 51 1.92 5.27 16.01
CA LEU A 51 2.52 4.02 15.56
C LEU A 51 3.60 3.49 16.51
N VAL A 52 3.98 4.24 17.55
CA VAL A 52 5.02 3.83 18.51
C VAL A 52 4.69 2.50 19.17
N VAL A 53 3.42 2.25 19.49
CA VAL A 53 2.97 0.98 20.10
C VAL A 53 3.16 -0.20 19.14
N LEU A 54 3.07 0.03 17.83
CA LEU A 54 3.11 -1.02 16.81
C LEU A 54 4.51 -1.27 16.25
N ARG A 55 5.39 -0.27 16.28
CA ARG A 55 6.70 -0.30 15.60
C ARG A 55 7.88 0.02 16.49
N GLY A 56 7.63 0.50 17.71
CA GLY A 56 8.66 0.94 18.64
C GLY A 56 9.07 2.39 18.41
N ARG A 57 9.56 3.01 19.48
CA ARG A 57 9.90 4.45 19.50
C ARG A 57 11.06 4.79 18.56
N GLU A 58 12.08 3.95 18.49
CA GLU A 58 13.26 4.17 17.64
C GLU A 58 12.90 4.25 16.16
N VAL A 59 12.09 3.30 15.68
CA VAL A 59 11.63 3.26 14.29
C VAL A 59 10.81 4.51 13.94
N VAL A 60 9.86 4.88 14.81
CA VAL A 60 9.04 6.08 14.62
C VAL A 60 9.90 7.35 14.61
N GLN A 61 10.88 7.47 15.51
CA GLN A 61 11.80 8.61 15.54
C GLN A 61 12.63 8.69 14.25
N ARG A 62 13.07 7.56 13.69
CA ARG A 62 13.77 7.54 12.39
C ARG A 62 12.88 8.11 11.27
N TRP A 63 11.62 7.69 11.20
CA TRP A 63 10.69 8.23 10.19
C TRP A 63 10.40 9.72 10.39
N GLN A 64 10.20 10.15 11.63
CA GLN A 64 10.04 11.58 11.96
C GLN A 64 11.26 12.39 11.53
N ALA A 65 12.47 11.87 11.76
CA ALA A 65 13.71 12.53 11.34
C ALA A 65 13.83 12.64 9.81
N GLN A 66 13.44 11.60 9.06
CA GLN A 66 13.39 11.66 7.59
C GLN A 66 12.42 12.74 7.10
N ALA A 67 11.20 12.79 7.66
CA ALA A 67 10.22 13.82 7.31
C ALA A 67 10.71 15.24 7.64
N GLN A 68 11.37 15.42 8.79
CA GLN A 68 11.99 16.69 9.18
C GLN A 68 13.13 17.11 8.26
N ALA A 69 13.87 16.13 7.71
CA ALA A 69 14.90 16.37 6.70
C ALA A 69 14.32 16.61 5.29
N GLY A 70 13.00 16.50 5.10
CA GLY A 70 12.34 16.60 3.80
C GLY A 70 12.49 15.35 2.91
N ASP A 71 12.99 14.24 3.45
CA ASP A 71 13.12 12.95 2.76
C ASP A 71 11.77 12.23 2.72
N TRP A 72 10.83 12.79 1.97
CA TRP A 72 9.47 12.25 1.84
C TRP A 72 9.42 10.91 1.10
N ALA A 73 10.28 10.74 0.09
CA ALA A 73 10.40 9.47 -0.61
C ALA A 73 10.90 8.37 0.34
N GLY A 74 11.93 8.66 1.14
CA GLY A 74 12.49 7.72 2.09
C GLY A 74 11.53 7.38 3.23
N VAL A 75 10.80 8.36 3.79
CA VAL A 75 9.83 8.08 4.86
C VAL A 75 8.66 7.23 4.36
N PHE A 76 8.13 7.51 3.16
CA PHE A 76 7.04 6.71 2.59
C PHE A 76 7.50 5.31 2.20
N ALA A 77 8.69 5.16 1.63
CA ALA A 77 9.28 3.84 1.36
C ALA A 77 9.42 3.02 2.65
N ALA A 78 9.96 3.61 3.71
CA ALA A 78 10.16 2.94 4.99
C ALA A 78 8.83 2.56 5.65
N MET A 79 7.86 3.48 5.68
CA MET A 79 6.52 3.18 6.22
C MET A 79 5.80 2.09 5.42
N MET A 80 5.93 2.10 4.10
CA MET A 80 5.33 1.08 3.25
C MET A 80 5.91 -0.31 3.55
N ALA A 81 7.23 -0.45 3.54
CA ALA A 81 7.89 -1.74 3.75
C ALA A 81 7.76 -2.26 5.21
N GLU A 82 7.87 -1.37 6.19
CA GLU A 82 7.98 -1.77 7.60
C GLU A 82 6.62 -1.74 8.32
N HIS A 83 5.67 -0.92 7.87
CA HIS A 83 4.34 -0.82 8.48
C HIS A 83 3.24 -1.44 7.64
N TYR A 84 3.07 -0.97 6.40
CA TYR A 84 1.91 -1.31 5.57
C TYR A 84 1.98 -2.73 5.03
N ASP A 85 3.05 -3.10 4.31
CA ASP A 85 3.17 -4.37 3.60
C ASP A 85 3.03 -5.60 4.52
N PRO A 86 3.61 -5.65 5.74
CA PRO A 86 3.41 -6.78 6.65
C PRO A 86 1.96 -6.92 7.14
N LEU A 87 1.24 -5.81 7.31
CA LEU A 87 -0.17 -5.83 7.72
C LEU A 87 -1.07 -6.24 6.56
N TYR A 88 -0.79 -5.72 5.37
CA TYR A 88 -1.49 -6.05 4.15
C TYR A 88 -1.36 -7.54 3.81
N ASN A 89 -0.13 -8.08 3.79
CA ASN A 89 0.12 -9.49 3.49
C ASN A 89 -0.60 -10.41 4.47
N ARG A 90 -0.51 -10.15 5.79
CA ARG A 90 -1.26 -10.94 6.79
C ARG A 90 -2.78 -10.88 6.60
N SER A 91 -3.30 -9.73 6.20
CA SER A 91 -4.74 -9.56 5.93
C SER A 91 -5.16 -10.35 4.69
N ILE A 92 -4.38 -10.30 3.61
CA ILE A 92 -4.68 -11.01 2.37
C ILE A 92 -4.56 -12.51 2.54
N ASP A 93 -3.49 -13.01 3.15
CA ASP A 93 -3.27 -14.44 3.37
C ASP A 93 -4.42 -15.07 4.19
N ARG A 94 -5.02 -14.29 5.09
CA ARG A 94 -6.17 -14.73 5.90
C ARG A 94 -7.46 -14.87 5.09
N HIS A 95 -7.68 -14.04 4.08
CA HIS A 95 -8.99 -13.91 3.42
C HIS A 95 -9.08 -14.56 2.04
N PHE A 96 -7.97 -14.72 1.33
CA PHE A 96 -7.95 -15.22 -0.05
C PHE A 96 -7.11 -16.49 -0.16
N ALA A 97 -7.75 -17.64 0.06
CA ALA A 97 -7.14 -18.95 -0.17
C ALA A 97 -6.80 -19.08 -1.67
N GLY A 98 -5.51 -19.03 -2.01
CA GLY A 98 -5.02 -19.04 -3.40
C GLY A 98 -4.30 -17.77 -3.83
N PHE A 99 -4.23 -16.73 -2.99
CA PHE A 99 -3.45 -15.51 -3.31
C PHE A 99 -1.99 -15.81 -3.65
N ALA A 100 -1.35 -16.74 -2.93
CA ALA A 100 0.02 -17.16 -3.21
C ALA A 100 0.22 -17.77 -4.61
N GLN A 101 -0.85 -18.24 -5.26
CA GLN A 101 -0.85 -18.84 -6.59
C GLN A 101 -1.54 -17.94 -7.63
N ALA A 102 -1.98 -16.75 -7.23
CA ALA A 102 -2.70 -15.83 -8.10
C ALA A 102 -1.79 -15.37 -9.24
N ALA A 103 -2.37 -15.21 -10.42
CA ALA A 103 -1.66 -14.64 -11.56
C ALA A 103 -1.25 -13.21 -11.23
N GLU A 104 0.02 -12.89 -11.47
CA GLU A 104 0.51 -11.53 -11.28
C GLU A 104 0.02 -10.62 -12.41
N LEU A 105 -0.42 -9.43 -12.03
CA LEU A 105 -0.76 -8.33 -12.90
C LEU A 105 0.23 -7.18 -12.60
N PRO A 106 1.39 -7.17 -13.27
CA PRO A 106 2.37 -6.11 -13.06
C PRO A 106 1.88 -4.81 -13.68
N LEU A 107 2.01 -3.73 -12.92
CA LEU A 107 1.78 -2.36 -13.36
C LEU A 107 3.13 -1.62 -13.40
N ALA A 108 3.37 -0.89 -14.48
CA ALA A 108 4.55 -0.05 -14.60
C ALA A 108 4.51 1.16 -13.65
N ASP A 109 3.32 1.74 -13.47
CA ASP A 109 3.07 2.90 -12.62
C ASP A 109 1.58 2.99 -12.23
N GLY A 110 1.25 3.99 -11.41
CA GLY A 110 -0.12 4.30 -11.00
C GLY A 110 -0.89 5.19 -11.98
N GLN A 111 -0.36 5.45 -13.18
CA GLN A 111 -0.97 6.42 -14.09
C GLN A 111 -2.32 5.93 -14.64
N PRO A 112 -3.29 6.83 -14.89
CA PRO A 112 -4.61 6.45 -15.35
C PRO A 112 -4.64 5.63 -16.65
N ASP A 113 -3.67 5.82 -17.54
CA ASP A 113 -3.55 5.06 -18.79
C ASP A 113 -3.09 3.62 -18.53
N THR A 114 -2.09 3.41 -17.67
CA THR A 114 -1.61 2.09 -17.23
C THR A 114 -2.73 1.30 -16.57
N LEU A 115 -3.48 1.92 -15.65
CA LEU A 115 -4.63 1.28 -14.99
C LEU A 115 -5.74 0.91 -15.98
N ARG A 116 -6.06 1.79 -16.93
CA ARG A 116 -7.05 1.50 -17.98
C ARG A 116 -6.62 0.35 -18.89
N ALA A 117 -5.35 0.29 -19.27
CA ALA A 117 -4.82 -0.80 -20.09
C ALA A 117 -4.88 -2.14 -19.35
N ALA A 118 -4.45 -2.18 -18.09
CA ALA A 118 -4.50 -3.37 -17.26
C ALA A 118 -5.94 -3.87 -17.06
N ALA A 119 -6.89 -2.96 -16.76
CA ALA A 119 -8.30 -3.32 -16.61
C ALA A 119 -8.89 -3.94 -17.90
N ARG A 120 -8.56 -3.39 -19.08
CA ARG A 120 -8.98 -3.97 -20.36
C ARG A 120 -8.41 -5.37 -20.58
N ALA A 121 -7.14 -5.59 -20.25
CA ALA A 121 -6.50 -6.90 -20.37
C ALA A 121 -7.18 -7.94 -19.45
N VAL A 122 -7.52 -7.55 -18.23
CA VAL A 122 -8.23 -8.42 -17.27
C VAL A 122 -9.63 -8.78 -17.74
N LEU A 123 -10.36 -7.87 -18.39
CA LEU A 123 -11.71 -8.14 -18.91
C LEU A 123 -11.71 -9.00 -20.19
N ALA A 124 -10.63 -8.97 -20.96
CA ALA A 124 -10.52 -9.69 -22.23
C ALA A 124 -10.12 -11.17 -22.06
N GLY A 125 -9.61 -11.55 -20.88
CA GLY A 125 -9.24 -12.93 -20.53
C GLY A 125 -10.10 -13.51 -19.43
#